data_AF-A0A2K2U5T4-F1
#
_entry.id   AF-A0A2K2U5T4-F1
#
_cell.length_a   1.000
_cell.length_b   1.000
_cell.length_c   1.000
_cell.angle_alpha   90.00
_cell.angle_beta   90.00
_cell.angle_gamma   90.00
#
_symmetry.space_group_name_H-M   'P 1'
#
loop_
_entity.id
_entity.type
_entity.pdbx_description
1 polymer ?
#
loop_
_entity_poly.entity_id
_entity_poly.type
_entity_poly.pdbx_seq_one_letter_code
_entity_poly.pdbx_strand_id
1 'polypeptide(L)'
;MCGGGFARNAVDEAAAAYGLTPRERDVLALLLQGRDGMAIHRLLGISYNTVKTHLKHIYGKCGVASRQQLVSLVHGDSGLLSA
;
A
#
# COMPACT_ATOMS: atom_id res chain seq x y z
N MET A 1 -12.58 -6.11 -19.71
CA MET A 1 -12.19 -5.74 -18.34
C MET A 1 -10.68 -5.90 -18.20
N CYS A 2 -9.93 -4.89 -18.66
CA CYS A 2 -8.47 -4.88 -18.66
C CYS A 2 -8.03 -3.76 -17.71
N GLY A 3 -7.45 -4.10 -16.56
CA GLY A 3 -7.05 -3.10 -15.57
C GLY A 3 -6.10 -3.61 -14.49
N GLY A 4 -5.44 -4.75 -14.68
CA GLY A 4 -4.58 -5.36 -13.66
C GLY A 4 -3.12 -4.87 -13.65
N GLY A 5 -2.69 -4.13 -14.67
CA GLY A 5 -1.27 -3.75 -14.85
C GLY A 5 -0.85 -2.52 -14.03
N PHE A 6 -1.70 -1.49 -13.96
CA PHE A 6 -1.34 -0.20 -13.37
C PHE A 6 -1.04 -0.26 -11.87
N ALA A 7 -1.79 -1.09 -11.13
CA ALA A 7 -1.58 -1.23 -9.68
C ALA A 7 -0.21 -1.82 -9.32
N ARG A 8 0.39 -2.63 -10.20
CA ARG A 8 1.66 -3.31 -9.90
C ARG A 8 2.86 -2.36 -10.02
N ASN A 9 2.80 -1.40 -10.94
CA ASN A 9 3.86 -0.43 -11.16
C ASN A 9 3.88 0.64 -10.06
N ALA A 10 2.71 1.22 -9.74
CA ALA A 10 2.59 2.24 -8.71
C ALA A 10 3.02 1.75 -7.31
N VAL A 11 2.80 0.46 -7.02
CA VAL A 11 3.28 -0.17 -5.79
C VAL A 11 4.80 -0.30 -5.76
N ASP A 12 5.43 -0.62 -6.89
CA ASP A 12 6.90 -0.70 -7.00
C ASP A 12 7.52 0.69 -6.80
N GLU A 13 6.97 1.70 -7.47
CA GLU A 13 7.40 3.09 -7.36
C GLU A 13 7.25 3.63 -5.93
N ALA A 14 6.09 3.41 -5.29
CA ALA A 14 5.90 3.77 -3.90
C ALA A 14 6.84 2.99 -2.96
N ALA A 15 7.06 1.70 -3.23
CA ALA A 15 7.99 0.91 -2.43
C ALA A 15 9.43 1.43 -2.52
N ALA A 16 9.87 1.83 -3.71
CA ALA A 16 11.17 2.44 -3.93
C ALA A 16 11.27 3.85 -3.30
N ALA A 17 10.24 4.69 -3.48
CA ALA A 17 10.21 6.06 -2.98
C ALA A 17 10.22 6.14 -1.44
N TYR A 18 9.50 5.23 -0.77
CA TYR A 18 9.34 5.23 0.69
C TYR A 18 10.15 4.12 1.41
N GLY A 19 10.97 3.35 0.69
CA GLY A 19 11.78 2.28 1.29
C GLY A 19 10.93 1.18 1.95
N LEU A 20 9.84 0.77 1.30
CA LEU A 20 8.98 -0.30 1.80
C LEU A 20 9.68 -1.65 1.67
N THR A 21 9.51 -2.49 2.68
CA THR A 21 9.96 -3.89 2.65
C THR A 21 9.10 -4.72 1.69
N PRO A 22 9.58 -5.87 1.21
CA PRO A 22 8.78 -6.74 0.33
C PRO A 22 7.43 -7.13 0.94
N ARG A 23 7.36 -7.34 2.26
CA ARG A 23 6.10 -7.65 2.94
C ARG A 23 5.14 -6.46 3.01
N GLU A 24 5.68 -5.26 3.23
CA GLU A 24 4.88 -4.03 3.20
C GLU A 24 4.34 -3.74 1.80
N ARG A 25 5.13 -4.04 0.77
CA ARG A 25 4.73 -3.95 -0.64
C ARG A 25 3.57 -4.88 -0.96
N ASP A 26 3.62 -6.14 -0.51
CA ASP A 26 2.53 -7.10 -0.73
C ASP A 26 1.22 -6.63 -0.07
N VAL A 27 1.31 -6.10 1.16
CA VAL A 27 0.16 -5.53 1.89
C VAL A 27 -0.40 -4.32 1.14
N LEU A 28 0.47 -3.42 0.66
CA LEU A 28 0.09 -2.25 -0.11
C LEU A 28 -0.63 -2.64 -1.42
N ALA A 29 -0.09 -3.62 -2.16
CA ALA A 29 -0.67 -4.09 -3.40
C ALA A 29 -2.12 -4.59 -3.22
N LEU A 30 -2.36 -5.39 -2.17
CA LEU A 30 -3.69 -5.89 -1.86
C LEU A 30 -4.63 -4.78 -1.40
N LEU A 31 -4.12 -3.79 -0.66
CA LEU A 31 -4.89 -2.63 -0.23
C LEU A 31 -5.41 -1.81 -1.41
N LEU A 32 -4.56 -1.57 -2.42
CA LEU A 32 -4.92 -0.84 -3.63
C LEU A 32 -5.89 -1.62 -4.52
N GLN A 33 -5.85 -2.95 -4.46
CA GLN A 33 -6.88 -3.80 -5.07
C GLN A 33 -8.24 -3.73 -4.33
N GLY A 34 -8.38 -2.86 -3.32
CA GLY A 34 -9.60 -2.70 -2.57
C GLY A 34 -9.79 -3.72 -1.44
N ARG A 35 -8.79 -4.56 -1.15
CA ARG A 35 -8.90 -5.58 -0.09
C ARG A 35 -8.79 -4.94 1.29
N ASP A 36 -9.64 -5.38 2.21
CA ASP A 36 -9.54 -5.00 3.62
C ASP A 36 -8.51 -5.85 4.36
N GLY A 37 -8.05 -5.38 5.53
CA GLY A 37 -7.06 -6.08 6.34
C GLY A 37 -7.45 -7.53 6.68
N MET A 38 -8.75 -7.83 6.75
CA MET A 38 -9.25 -9.20 6.92
C MET A 38 -9.00 -10.10 5.71
N ALA A 39 -9.19 -9.58 4.50
CA ALA A 39 -8.86 -10.31 3.28
C ALA A 39 -7.34 -10.45 3.11
N ILE A 40 -6.59 -9.38 3.43
CA ILE A 40 -5.12 -9.35 3.32
C ILE A 40 -4.49 -10.41 4.22
N HIS A 41 -4.93 -10.55 5.47
CA HIS A 41 -4.35 -11.54 6.38
C HIS A 41 -4.55 -12.97 5.84
N ARG A 42 -5.70 -13.26 5.21
CA ARG A 42 -5.99 -14.59 4.63
C ARG A 42 -5.15 -14.84 3.39
N LEU A 43 -5.01 -13.84 2.53
CA LEU A 43 -4.25 -13.94 1.28
C LEU A 43 -2.75 -14.09 1.53
N LEU A 44 -2.21 -13.40 2.55
CA LEU A 44 -0.79 -13.47 2.91
C LEU A 44 -0.46 -14.59 3.90
N GLY A 45 -1.48 -15.26 4.47
CA GLY A 45 -1.29 -16.32 5.46
C GLY A 45 -0.67 -15.84 6.78
N ILE A 46 -0.90 -14.57 7.16
CA ILE A 46 -0.37 -13.97 8.38
C ILE A 46 -1.50 -13.58 9.34
N SER A 47 -1.17 -13.35 10.61
CA SER A 47 -2.14 -12.88 11.60
C SER A 47 -2.65 -11.49 11.27
N TYR A 48 -3.93 -11.22 11.55
CA TYR A 48 -4.52 -9.89 11.36
C TYR A 48 -3.77 -8.80 12.14
N ASN A 49 -3.25 -9.13 13.32
CA ASN A 49 -2.44 -8.19 14.11
C ASN A 49 -1.13 -7.83 13.38
N THR A 50 -0.50 -8.78 12.69
CA THR A 50 0.68 -8.55 11.86
C THR A 50 0.37 -7.64 10.68
N VAL A 51 -0.79 -7.83 10.03
CA VAL A 51 -1.26 -6.90 8.99
C VAL A 51 -1.40 -5.49 9.56
N LYS A 52 -2.02 -5.32 10.72
CA LYS A 52 -2.14 -3.99 11.36
C LYS A 52 -0.79 -3.35 11.65
N THR A 53 0.20 -4.13 12.08
CA THR A 53 1.57 -3.64 12.29
C THR A 53 2.21 -3.20 10.98
N HIS A 54 2.11 -4.00 9.92
CA HIS A 54 2.60 -3.61 8.60
C HIS A 54 1.92 -2.34 8.09
N LEU A 55 0.60 -2.21 8.26
CA LEU A 55 -0.14 -0.99 7.90
C LEU A 55 0.36 0.23 8.66
N LYS A 56 0.61 0.11 9.97
CA LYS A 56 1.19 1.21 10.76
C LYS A 56 2.56 1.61 10.23
N HIS A 57 3.42 0.66 9.90
CA HIS A 57 4.74 0.96 9.37
C HIS A 57 4.66 1.61 7.98
N ILE A 58 3.79 1.10 7.10
CA ILE A 58 3.53 1.70 5.78
C ILE A 58 3.03 3.15 5.95
N TYR A 59 2.06 3.38 6.82
CA TYR A 59 1.55 4.73 7.11
C TYR A 59 2.64 5.66 7.64
N GLY A 60 3.49 5.18 8.54
CA GLY A 60 4.64 5.94 9.04
C GLY A 60 5.67 6.27 7.96
N LYS A 61 5.99 5.32 7.08
CA LYS A 61 6.96 5.51 5.99
C LYS A 61 6.43 6.41 4.87
N CYS A 62 5.16 6.27 4.52
CA CYS A 62 4.50 7.08 3.49
C CYS A 62 4.02 8.44 4.02
N GLY A 63 4.06 8.67 5.34
CA GLY A 63 3.60 9.92 5.96
C GLY A 63 2.08 10.15 5.86
N VAL A 64 1.29 9.07 5.75
CA VAL A 64 -0.17 9.15 5.58
C VAL A 64 -0.91 8.72 6.84
N ALA A 65 -2.07 9.33 7.10
CA ALA A 65 -2.87 9.01 8.29
C ALA A 65 -4.01 8.00 8.02
N SER A 66 -4.35 7.78 6.75
CA SER A 66 -5.56 7.04 6.36
C SER A 66 -5.36 6.20 5.11
N ARG A 67 -6.12 5.09 5.02
CA ARG A 67 -6.19 4.24 3.81
C ARG A 67 -6.49 5.06 2.56
N GLN A 68 -7.44 6.00 2.63
CA GLN A 68 -7.78 6.83 1.47
C GLN A 68 -6.63 7.73 1.04
N GLN A 69 -5.88 8.31 1.97
CA GLN A 69 -4.68 9.09 1.64
C GLN A 69 -3.61 8.21 1.01
N LEU A 70 -3.40 7.00 1.52
CA LEU A 70 -2.47 6.03 0.93
C LEU A 70 -2.87 5.65 -0.49
N VAL A 71 -4.15 5.33 -0.72
CA VAL A 71 -4.66 4.97 -2.05
C VAL A 71 -4.55 6.16 -2.99
N SER A 72 -4.89 7.37 -2.52
CA SER A 72 -4.71 8.60 -3.28
C SER A 72 -3.24 8.75 -3.65
N LEU A 73 -2.33 8.78 -2.69
CA LEU A 73 -0.90 8.94 -2.89
C LEU A 73 -0.29 7.95 -3.90
N VAL A 74 -0.84 6.74 -4.02
CA VAL A 74 -0.36 5.75 -5.02
C VAL A 74 -1.13 5.81 -6.35
N HIS A 75 -2.40 6.24 -6.40
CA HIS A 75 -3.20 6.29 -7.63
C HIS A 75 -3.32 7.69 -8.26
N GLY A 76 -3.10 8.73 -7.50
CA GLY A 76 -3.40 10.10 -7.81
C GLY A 76 -2.42 11.02 -7.09
N ASP A 77 -1.67 11.74 -7.91
CA ASP A 77 -0.71 12.77 -7.52
C ASP A 77 0.71 12.30 -7.17
N SER A 78 1.46 12.01 -8.23
CA SER A 78 2.88 12.43 -8.36
C SER A 78 3.06 13.97 -8.26
N GLY A 79 2.20 14.70 -7.53
CA GLY A 79 1.97 16.13 -7.68
C GLY A 79 2.09 17.00 -6.42
N LEU A 80 2.35 16.45 -5.23
CA LEU A 80 2.44 17.26 -4.00
C LEU A 80 3.66 16.91 -3.13
N LEU A 81 4.85 17.06 -3.72
CA LEU A 81 6.08 17.42 -2.99
C LEU A 81 6.90 18.39 -3.84
N SER A 82 6.31 19.53 -4.19
CA SER A 82 7.07 20.73 -4.54
C SER A 82 7.26 21.52 -3.24
N ALA A 83 8.48 21.48 -2.71
CA ALA A 83 8.93 22.34 -1.62
C ALA A 83 9.11 23.79 -2.09
#